data_AF-A0A2K3IW88-F1
#
_entry.id   AF-A0A2K3IW88-F1
#
_cell.length_a   1.000
_cell.length_b   1.000
_cell.length_c   1.000
_cell.angle_alpha   90.00
_cell.angle_beta   90.00
_cell.angle_gamma   90.00
#
_symmetry.space_group_name_H-M   'P 1'
#
loop_
_entity.id
_entity.type
_entity.pdbx_description
1 polymer ?
#
loop_
_entity_poly.entity_id
_entity_poly.type
_entity_poly.pdbx_seq_one_letter_code
_entity_poly.pdbx_strand_id
1 'polypeptide(L)'
;METIFQHIALQYKNKKQADIFFKKILGLTLIKNFNVSKKLTKQIFNKSEEVEVFLYGNDSIHFEIFITKQKQLHVFNHVCIKIEDKKEFFFSINVMNTN
;
A
#
# COMPACT_ATOMS: atom_id res chain seq x y z
N MET A 1 -21.13 -15.32 13.45
CA MET A 1 -19.74 -14.85 13.45
C MET A 1 -19.70 -13.55 12.68
N GLU A 2 -19.19 -12.49 13.28
CA GLU A 2 -19.03 -11.19 12.62
C GLU A 2 -17.62 -11.08 12.05
N THR A 3 -17.50 -10.53 10.84
CA THR A 3 -16.22 -10.32 10.16
C THR A 3 -16.02 -8.84 9.88
N ILE A 4 -14.93 -8.27 10.37
CA ILE A 4 -14.61 -6.84 10.22
C ILE A 4 -13.48 -6.68 9.22
N PHE A 5 -13.64 -5.74 8.28
CA PHE A 5 -12.61 -5.40 7.33
C PHE A 5 -11.46 -4.66 8.02
N GLN A 6 -10.25 -5.21 7.93
CA GLN A 6 -9.08 -4.66 8.64
C GLN A 6 -8.21 -3.78 7.74
N HIS A 7 -7.83 -4.29 6.56
CA HIS A 7 -6.90 -3.61 5.66
C HIS A 7 -6.92 -4.22 4.26
N ILE A 8 -6.28 -3.55 3.30
CA ILE A 8 -5.96 -4.09 1.97
C ILE A 8 -4.45 -4.22 1.83
N ALA A 9 -3.99 -5.40 1.42
CA ALA A 9 -2.59 -5.61 1.07
C ALA A 9 -2.34 -5.27 -0.41
N LEU A 10 -1.34 -4.43 -0.68
CA LEU A 10 -0.87 -4.08 -2.03
C LEU A 10 0.64 -4.30 -2.13
N GLN A 11 1.15 -4.48 -3.35
CA GLN A 11 2.60 -4.59 -3.56
C GLN A 11 3.14 -3.34 -4.24
N TYR A 12 4.34 -2.91 -3.86
CA TYR A 12 5.06 -1.78 -4.44
C TYR A 12 6.52 -2.15 -4.72
N LYS A 13 7.11 -1.48 -5.72
CA LYS A 13 8.51 -1.73 -6.10
C LYS A 13 9.52 -1.25 -5.07
N ASN A 14 9.22 -0.13 -4.41
CA ASN A 14 10.08 0.47 -3.41
C ASN A 14 9.27 1.34 -2.45
N LYS A 15 9.80 1.47 -1.23
CA LYS A 15 9.20 2.27 -0.16
C LYS A 15 9.05 3.75 -0.52
N LYS A 16 9.99 4.33 -1.28
CA LYS A 16 9.96 5.76 -1.64
C LYS A 16 8.68 6.11 -2.43
N GLN A 17 8.33 5.30 -3.42
CA GLN A 17 7.09 5.48 -4.18
C GLN A 17 5.84 5.25 -3.32
N ALA A 18 5.88 4.28 -2.41
CA ALA A 18 4.79 4.07 -1.46
C ALA A 18 4.60 5.28 -0.54
N ASP A 19 5.68 5.81 0.06
CA ASP A 19 5.60 7.01 0.90
C ASP A 19 5.05 8.21 0.15
N ILE A 20 5.43 8.41 -1.12
CA ILE A 20 4.89 9.49 -1.95
C ILE A 20 3.37 9.35 -2.09
N PHE A 21 2.89 8.18 -2.51
CA PHE A 21 1.47 7.96 -2.75
C PHE A 21 0.64 7.96 -1.46
N PHE A 22 1.00 7.10 -0.50
CA PHE A 22 0.18 6.89 0.68
C PHE A 22 0.27 8.05 1.68
N LYS A 23 1.44 8.68 1.85
CA LYS A 23 1.56 9.81 2.79
C LYS A 23 1.26 11.14 2.14
N LYS A 24 1.90 11.45 1.02
CA LYS A 24 1.84 12.81 0.47
C LYS A 24 0.59 13.05 -0.36
N ILE A 25 0.16 12.05 -1.15
CA ILE A 25 -1.01 12.18 -2.03
C ILE A 25 -2.31 11.82 -1.28
N LEU A 26 -2.31 10.71 -0.53
CA LEU A 26 -3.49 10.28 0.24
C LEU A 26 -3.56 10.82 1.67
N GLY A 27 -2.51 11.49 2.17
CA GLY A 27 -2.51 12.07 3.52
C GLY A 27 -2.47 11.05 4.66
N LEU A 28 -2.14 9.78 4.39
CA LEU A 28 -2.11 8.73 5.42
C LEU A 28 -0.81 8.78 6.24
N THR A 29 -0.88 8.25 7.45
CA THR A 29 0.29 8.11 8.32
C THR A 29 0.91 6.72 8.15
N LEU A 30 2.24 6.62 8.35
CA LEU A 30 2.87 5.30 8.51
C LEU A 30 2.69 4.87 9.95
N ILE A 31 1.89 3.83 10.17
CA ILE A 31 1.54 3.33 11.49
C ILE A 31 2.66 2.44 12.04
N LYS A 32 3.14 1.49 11.22
CA LYS A 32 4.24 0.58 11.58
C LYS A 32 4.88 -0.04 10.34
N ASN A 33 6.04 -0.66 10.53
CA ASN A 33 6.69 -1.52 9.56
C ASN A 33 7.12 -2.83 10.23
N PHE A 34 7.20 -3.89 9.45
CA PHE A 34 7.64 -5.21 9.92
C PHE A 34 8.10 -6.08 8.75
N ASN A 35 8.89 -7.11 9.05
CA ASN A 35 9.27 -8.13 8.09
C ASN A 35 8.41 -9.38 8.25
N VAL A 36 7.96 -9.93 7.14
CA VAL A 36 7.31 -11.25 7.09
C VAL A 36 8.36 -12.28 6.70
N SER A 37 8.66 -13.20 7.62
CA SER A 37 9.70 -14.21 7.42
C SER A 37 9.42 -15.14 6.23
N LYS A 38 10.49 -15.71 5.64
CA LYS A 38 10.41 -16.73 4.58
C LYS A 38 9.48 -17.89 4.93
N LYS A 39 9.47 -18.31 6.21
CA LYS A 39 8.62 -19.40 6.69
C LYS A 39 7.15 -19.01 6.58
N LEU A 40 6.80 -17.80 7.03
CA LEU A 40 5.43 -17.34 7.06
C LEU A 40 4.89 -17.02 5.65
N THR A 41 5.70 -16.37 4.80
CA THR A 41 5.35 -16.14 3.40
C THR A 41 5.15 -17.45 2.64
N LYS A 42 5.92 -18.50 2.94
CA LYS A 42 5.75 -19.82 2.33
C LYS A 42 4.44 -20.46 2.77
N GLN A 43 4.06 -20.31 4.04
CA GLN A 43 2.82 -20.87 4.59
C GLN A 43 1.58 -20.17 4.04
N ILE A 44 1.59 -18.84 3.93
CA ILE A 44 0.40 -18.06 3.55
C ILE A 44 0.30 -17.86 2.05
N PHE A 45 1.41 -17.53 1.38
CA PHE A 45 1.41 -17.10 -0.03
C PHE A 45 2.09 -18.12 -0.97
N ASN A 46 2.58 -19.23 -0.44
CA ASN A 46 3.40 -20.20 -1.17
C ASN A 46 4.66 -19.59 -1.82
N LYS A 47 5.20 -18.51 -1.24
CA LYS A 47 6.43 -17.82 -1.69
C LYS A 47 7.51 -17.96 -0.62
N SER A 48 8.72 -18.35 -0.99
CA SER A 48 9.82 -18.58 -0.03
C SER A 48 10.78 -17.38 0.03
N GLU A 49 10.26 -16.20 0.34
CA GLU A 49 11.03 -14.96 0.43
C GLU A 49 10.68 -14.16 1.69
N GLU A 50 11.65 -13.43 2.25
CA GLU A 50 11.37 -12.47 3.31
C GLU A 50 10.94 -11.16 2.64
N VAL A 51 9.90 -10.53 3.18
CA VAL A 51 9.35 -9.30 2.60
C VAL A 51 9.14 -8.25 3.68
N GLU A 52 9.59 -7.04 3.38
CA GLU A 52 9.36 -5.86 4.21
C GLU A 52 7.98 -5.29 3.90
N VAL A 53 7.24 -4.96 4.96
CA VAL A 53 5.85 -4.53 4.89
C VAL A 53 5.66 -3.23 5.66
N PHE A 54 4.93 -2.29 5.07
CA PHE A 54 4.62 -0.99 5.65
C PHE A 54 3.12 -0.80 5.77
N LEU A 55 2.63 -0.55 6.98
CA LEU A 55 1.22 -0.27 7.24
C LEU A 55 0.98 1.25 7.21
N TYR A 56 0.28 1.72 6.19
CA TYR A 56 -0.19 3.10 6.10
C TYR A 56 -1.68 3.17 6.46
N GLY A 57 -2.12 4.20 7.18
CA GLY A 57 -3.53 4.33 7.47
C GLY A 57 -3.92 5.53 8.32
N ASN A 58 -5.20 5.53 8.64
CA ASN A 58 -5.90 6.40 9.57
C ASN A 58 -7.08 5.61 10.18
N ASP A 59 -7.98 6.27 10.91
CA ASP A 59 -9.12 5.61 11.58
C ASP A 59 -10.09 4.91 10.62
N SER A 60 -10.08 5.26 9.33
CA SER A 60 -11.02 4.75 8.33
C SER A 60 -10.44 3.68 7.42
N ILE A 61 -9.17 3.79 7.01
CA ILE A 61 -8.57 2.91 6.01
C ILE A 61 -7.14 2.53 6.37
N HIS A 62 -6.79 1.28 6.05
CA HIS A 62 -5.47 0.72 6.28
C HIS A 62 -4.97 -0.01 5.03
N PHE A 63 -3.74 0.31 4.62
CA PHE A 63 -3.04 -0.30 3.50
C PHE A 63 -1.76 -0.97 3.99
N GLU A 64 -1.64 -2.26 3.72
CA GLU A 64 -0.46 -3.05 4.02
C GLU A 64 0.39 -3.19 2.75
N ILE A 65 1.54 -2.52 2.71
CA ILE A 65 2.34 -2.36 1.49
C ILE A 65 3.56 -3.26 1.52
N PHE A 66 3.53 -4.31 0.71
CA PHE A 66 4.61 -5.28 0.53
C PHE A 66 5.63 -4.75 -0.48
N ILE A 67 6.89 -4.63 -0.08
CA ILE A 67 7.96 -4.20 -1.00
C ILE A 67 8.55 -5.41 -1.72
N THR A 68 8.36 -5.47 -3.03
CA THR A 68 8.87 -6.56 -3.86
C THR A 68 9.39 -6.08 -5.20
N LYS A 69 10.42 -6.75 -5.71
CA LYS A 69 10.96 -6.53 -7.06
C LYS A 69 10.24 -7.37 -8.12
N GLN A 70 9.33 -8.26 -7.71
CA GLN A 70 8.58 -9.10 -8.64
C GLN A 70 7.67 -8.26 -9.52
N LYS A 71 7.59 -8.61 -10.81
CA LYS A 71 6.72 -7.92 -11.76
C LYS A 71 5.26 -8.30 -11.48
N GLN A 72 4.41 -7.30 -11.27
CA GLN A 72 2.97 -7.51 -11.15
C GLN A 72 2.32 -7.71 -12.52
N LEU A 73 1.40 -8.68 -12.58
CA LEU A 73 0.43 -8.83 -13.66
C LEU A 73 -0.87 -8.17 -13.20
N HIS A 74 -1.15 -6.98 -13.72
CA HIS A 74 -2.40 -6.29 -13.46
C HIS A 74 -3.41 -6.68 -14.54
N VAL A 75 -4.53 -7.29 -14.15
CA VAL A 75 -5.63 -7.61 -15.07
C VAL A 75 -6.73 -6.55 -14.92
N PHE A 76 -7.44 -6.51 -13.78
CA PHE A 76 -8.46 -5.48 -13.48
C PHE A 76 -8.50 -5.05 -12.00
N ASN A 77 -7.52 -5.47 -11.19
CA ASN A 77 -7.51 -5.23 -9.76
C ASN A 77 -7.34 -3.73 -9.47
N HIS A 78 -8.27 -3.15 -8.74
CA HIS A 78 -8.21 -1.77 -8.28
C HIS A 78 -8.84 -1.62 -6.90
N VAL A 79 -8.44 -0.57 -6.19
CA VAL A 79 -9.07 -0.14 -4.94
C VAL A 79 -9.68 1.23 -5.21
N CYS A 80 -10.99 1.37 -5.02
CA CYS A 80 -11.67 2.65 -5.16
C CYS A 80 -11.57 3.43 -3.85
N ILE A 81 -11.14 4.69 -3.93
CA ILE A 81 -11.07 5.62 -2.80
C ILE A 81 -11.95 6.81 -3.13
N LYS A 82 -12.89 7.12 -2.25
CA LYS A 82 -13.68 8.35 -2.33
C LYS A 82 -12.91 9.48 -1.66
N ILE A 83 -12.71 10.56 -2.39
CA ILE A 83 -12.08 11.80 -1.91
C ILE A 83 -13.06 12.96 -2.06
N GLU A 84 -13.01 13.91 -1.13
CA GLU A 84 -13.92 15.06 -1.11
C GLU A 84 -13.57 16.09 -2.19
N ASP A 85 -12.31 16.55 -2.25
CA ASP A 85 -11.82 17.46 -3.27
C ASP A 85 -10.92 16.76 -4.30
N LYS A 86 -11.50 16.47 -5.47
CA LYS A 86 -10.77 15.87 -6.59
C LYS A 86 -9.73 16.82 -7.20
N LYS A 87 -9.97 18.14 -7.20
CA LYS A 87 -9.09 19.12 -7.85
C LYS A 87 -7.77 19.24 -7.09
N GLU A 88 -7.85 19.36 -5.77
CA GLU A 88 -6.68 19.40 -4.89
C GLU A 88 -5.85 18.11 -5.02
N PHE A 89 -6.52 16.96 -5.05
CA PHE A 89 -5.88 15.66 -5.23
C PHE A 89 -5.10 15.55 -6.55
N PHE A 90 -5.71 15.93 -7.68
CA PHE A 90 -5.03 15.91 -8.97
C PHE A 90 -3.89 16.94 -9.06
N PHE A 91 -4.03 18.09 -8.41
CA PHE A 91 -2.95 19.07 -8.33
C PHE A 91 -1.72 18.50 -7.61
N SER A 92 -1.92 17.87 -6.45
CA SER A 92 -0.85 17.21 -5.67
C SER A 92 -0.12 16.11 -6.47
N ILE A 93 -0.85 15.36 -7.30
CA ILE A 93 -0.24 14.36 -8.20
C ILE A 93 0.65 15.03 -9.25
N ASN A 94 0.15 16.08 -9.91
CA ASN A 94 0.86 16.74 -11.00
C ASN A 94 2.16 17.41 -10.54
N VAL A 95 2.15 18.07 -9.37
CA VAL A 95 3.33 18.71 -8.77
C VAL A 95 4.44 17.69 -8.45
N MET A 96 4.09 16.44 -8.16
CA MET A 96 5.07 15.39 -7.84
C MET A 96 5.65 14.70 -9.08
N ASN A 97 5.04 14.83 -10.25
CA ASN A 97 5.55 14.27 -11.51
C ASN A 97 6.50 15.21 -12.27
N THR A 98 6.61 16.47 -11.84
CA THR A 98 7.45 17.50 -12.48
C THR A 98 8.76 17.78 -11.73
N ASN A 99 9.06 17.02 -10.67
CA ASN A 99 10.28 17.10 -9.86
C ASN A 99 10.98 15.73 -9.82
#